data_AF-A0A834DPZ4-F1
#
_entry.id   AF-A0A834DPZ4-F1
#
_cell.length_a   1.000
_cell.length_b   1.000
_cell.length_c   1.000
_cell.angle_alpha   90.00
_cell.angle_beta   90.00
_cell.angle_gamma   90.00
#
_symmetry.space_group_name_H-M   'P 1'
#
loop_
_entity.id
_entity.type
_entity.pdbx_description
1 polymer ?
#
loop_
_entity_poly.entity_id
_entity_poly.type
_entity_poly.pdbx_seq_one_letter_code
_entity_poly.pdbx_strand_id
1 'polypeptide(L)'
;MGMVSNKREKDLEAKFIIQMEKSKTVITNLKIPEGGTGDSGRERTKTFTYDFSFYSADTKSPDYVSQEMVFKSLGTDVVKSAFEGYNACVFAYGQTGSGKSYTMMGNSGDSGLIPRICEGLFSRINETTRWDEASFRTEVSYLEIYNERVRDLLRRKSSKTFNLRVREHPKEGPYVEDLSKHLVQNYSDVEELMDAGNINRTTAATGMNDVSSRSHAIFTIKFTQAKFDSEMPCETVSKIHLVDLAGSERADATGATGVRLKEGGNINKSLVTLGNVISALADLSQDAVNPFVKKKQVFVPYRDSVLTWLLKDSLGGNSKTIMIATISPADVNYGETLSTLRYANRAKNIINKPTINEDANVKLIRELRAEIARLKTLLAQGNQIALLDSPTALSMEEKLQQNEARVQELTKEWTNKWNETQNILKEQTLALRKEGIGVVLDSELPHLIGIDDDLLSTGIILYHLKEGQTYVGREDASTEQDIVLHGLDLESEHCIFENVGGTVTLIPLSGSQCSVNGIQIMEATHLNQGAVILLGRTNMFRFNHPKEAAKLREKRKSGLLSSFSLSMTDLSKSCENLSAVMLYNPG
;
A
#
# COMPACT_ATOMS: atom_id res chain seq x y z
N MET A 1 5.92 -0.37 -25.80
CA MET A 1 7.00 0.58 -25.49
C MET A 1 8.27 0.12 -26.19
N GLY A 2 8.84 0.93 -27.08
CA GLY A 2 10.15 0.65 -27.72
C GLY A 2 11.25 1.45 -27.03
N MET A 3 12.33 0.80 -26.58
CA MET A 3 13.43 1.46 -25.86
C MET A 3 14.71 1.62 -26.68
N VAL A 4 15.61 2.49 -26.20
CA VAL A 4 16.92 2.82 -26.82
C VAL A 4 17.76 1.55 -26.99
N SER A 5 18.53 1.46 -28.07
CA SER A 5 19.44 0.33 -28.29
C SER A 5 20.43 0.18 -27.12
N ASN A 6 20.45 -0.99 -26.49
CA ASN A 6 21.35 -1.31 -25.39
C ASN A 6 22.81 -1.47 -25.90
N LYS A 7 23.77 -1.52 -24.97
CA LYS A 7 25.21 -1.59 -25.32
C LYS A 7 25.52 -2.76 -26.27
N ARG A 8 24.90 -3.92 -26.05
CA ARG A 8 25.05 -5.11 -26.90
C ARG A 8 24.51 -4.89 -28.32
N GLU A 9 23.41 -4.16 -28.47
CA GLU A 9 22.82 -3.85 -29.79
C GLU A 9 23.69 -2.84 -30.55
N LYS A 10 24.34 -1.90 -29.84
CA LYS A 10 25.35 -1.01 -30.44
C LYS A 10 26.61 -1.76 -30.87
N ASP A 11 27.08 -2.68 -30.03
CA ASP A 11 28.26 -3.51 -30.32
C ASP A 11 28.03 -4.47 -31.51
N LEU A 12 26.77 -4.83 -31.79
CA LEU A 12 26.37 -5.68 -32.91
C LEU A 12 25.94 -4.90 -34.17
N GLU A 13 26.09 -3.57 -34.19
CA GLU A 13 25.64 -2.69 -35.27
C GLU A 13 24.18 -2.96 -35.69
N ALA A 14 23.33 -3.27 -34.71
CA ALA A 14 21.96 -3.72 -34.96
C ALA A 14 21.12 -2.60 -35.59
N LYS A 15 20.25 -2.98 -36.54
CA LYS A 15 19.42 -2.04 -37.30
C LYS A 15 18.07 -1.85 -36.63
N PHE A 16 17.53 -0.64 -36.74
CA PHE A 16 16.20 -0.31 -36.23
C PHE A 16 15.10 -0.90 -37.12
N ILE A 17 14.16 -1.65 -36.55
CA ILE A 17 13.10 -2.39 -37.28
C ILE A 17 11.68 -2.08 -36.81
N ILE A 18 11.51 -1.16 -35.87
CA ILE A 18 10.21 -0.80 -35.34
C ILE A 18 9.82 0.58 -35.85
N GLN A 19 8.54 0.77 -36.14
CA GLN A 19 7.97 2.10 -36.36
C GLN A 19 6.67 2.18 -35.57
N MET A 20 6.47 3.27 -34.84
CA MET A 20 5.25 3.50 -34.07
C MET A 20 4.61 4.80 -34.52
N GLU A 21 3.31 4.77 -34.75
CA GLU A 21 2.52 5.95 -35.07
C GLU A 21 1.16 5.82 -34.38
N LYS A 22 0.88 6.73 -33.43
CA LYS A 22 -0.35 6.72 -32.62
C LYS A 22 -0.58 5.39 -31.92
N SER A 23 -1.52 4.57 -32.41
CA SER A 23 -1.88 3.25 -31.88
C SER A 23 -1.32 2.10 -32.71
N LYS A 24 -0.63 2.38 -33.81
CA LYS A 24 -0.07 1.39 -34.73
C LYS A 24 1.40 1.16 -34.41
N THR A 25 1.80 -0.10 -34.37
CA THR A 25 3.19 -0.53 -34.30
C THR A 25 3.48 -1.43 -35.49
N VAL A 26 4.48 -1.06 -36.29
CA VAL A 26 4.95 -1.80 -37.46
C VAL A 26 6.31 -2.42 -37.14
N ILE A 27 6.49 -3.69 -37.51
CA ILE A 27 7.77 -4.40 -37.45
C ILE A 27 8.21 -4.81 -38.86
N THR A 28 9.47 -4.54 -39.18
CA THR A 28 10.07 -4.84 -40.49
C THR A 28 11.07 -6.00 -40.39
N ASN A 29 10.93 -7.01 -41.25
CA ASN A 29 11.88 -8.11 -41.36
C ASN A 29 12.95 -7.78 -42.42
N LEU A 30 14.12 -7.36 -41.98
CA LEU A 30 15.23 -7.00 -42.89
C LEU A 30 15.82 -8.22 -43.64
N LYS A 31 15.50 -9.45 -43.23
CA LYS A 31 15.89 -10.66 -43.98
C LYS A 31 15.09 -10.84 -45.27
N ILE A 32 14.00 -10.09 -45.45
CA ILE A 32 13.14 -10.12 -46.65
C ILE A 32 13.44 -8.86 -47.49
N PRO A 33 13.86 -9.01 -48.77
CA PRO A 33 14.17 -7.88 -49.65
C PRO A 33 12.96 -6.97 -49.95
N GLU A 34 13.23 -5.73 -50.38
CA GLU A 34 12.19 -4.80 -50.87
C GLU A 34 11.45 -5.35 -52.08
N GLY A 35 10.11 -5.37 -52.01
CA GLY A 35 9.25 -5.87 -53.09
C GLY A 35 9.17 -7.40 -53.20
N GLY A 36 9.92 -8.16 -52.40
CA GLY A 36 9.84 -9.62 -52.39
C GLY A 36 8.72 -10.14 -51.49
N THR A 37 7.69 -10.78 -52.05
CA THR A 37 6.96 -11.80 -51.30
C THR A 37 7.96 -12.95 -51.13
N GLY A 38 8.50 -13.12 -49.93
CA GLY A 38 9.50 -14.17 -49.70
C GLY A 38 9.00 -15.53 -50.19
N ASP A 39 9.91 -16.45 -50.53
CA ASP A 39 9.69 -17.78 -51.13
C ASP A 39 8.69 -18.69 -50.36
N SER A 40 8.16 -18.22 -49.23
CA SER A 40 7.23 -18.87 -48.31
C SER A 40 6.00 -18.02 -47.93
N GLY A 41 5.66 -16.97 -48.71
CA GLY A 41 4.47 -16.14 -48.48
C GLY A 41 4.53 -15.25 -47.24
N ARG A 42 5.73 -14.99 -46.70
CA ARG A 42 5.91 -14.15 -45.50
C ARG A 42 6.01 -12.68 -45.88
N GLU A 43 5.15 -11.85 -45.28
CA GLU A 43 5.17 -10.39 -45.42
C GLU A 43 6.45 -9.79 -44.81
N ARG A 44 7.05 -8.82 -45.53
CA ARG A 44 8.22 -8.06 -45.07
C ARG A 44 7.89 -7.19 -43.86
N THR A 45 6.74 -6.54 -43.88
CA THR A 45 6.26 -5.66 -42.82
C THR A 45 5.02 -6.26 -42.18
N LYS A 46 4.88 -6.13 -40.86
CA LYS A 46 3.67 -6.52 -40.13
C LYS A 46 3.21 -5.39 -39.25
N THR A 47 1.92 -5.08 -39.31
CA THR A 47 1.31 -3.99 -38.56
C THR A 47 0.39 -4.54 -37.49
N PHE A 48 0.52 -4.02 -36.27
CA PHE A 48 -0.33 -4.32 -35.14
C PHE A 48 -0.97 -3.02 -34.63
N THR A 49 -2.21 -3.12 -34.15
CA THR A 49 -2.94 -2.00 -33.56
C THR A 49 -3.25 -2.31 -32.10
N TYR A 50 -2.88 -1.38 -31.21
CA TYR A 50 -3.10 -1.48 -29.76
C TYR A 50 -3.95 -0.30 -29.27
N ASP A 51 -4.20 -0.23 -27.97
CA ASP A 51 -4.85 0.93 -27.37
C ASP A 51 -3.88 2.12 -27.31
N PHE A 52 -2.60 1.84 -27.02
CA PHE A 52 -1.51 2.81 -27.01
C PHE A 52 -0.24 2.24 -27.62
N SER A 53 0.56 3.05 -28.31
CA SER A 53 1.94 2.73 -28.72
C SER A 53 2.88 3.86 -28.30
N PHE A 54 3.82 3.56 -27.41
CA PHE A 54 4.78 4.54 -26.86
C PHE A 54 6.17 4.32 -27.45
N TYR A 55 6.70 5.34 -28.11
CA TYR A 55 8.07 5.36 -28.62
C TYR A 55 8.99 6.05 -27.61
N SER A 56 9.97 5.33 -27.08
CA SER A 56 10.91 5.86 -26.07
C SER A 56 12.37 5.52 -26.43
N ALA A 57 12.63 5.26 -27.71
CA ALA A 57 13.94 4.80 -28.18
C ALA A 57 14.92 5.91 -28.55
N ASP A 58 14.43 7.14 -28.74
CA ASP A 58 15.26 8.31 -28.98
C ASP A 58 14.60 9.54 -28.35
N THR A 59 15.26 10.13 -27.35
CA THR A 59 14.80 11.34 -26.65
C THR A 59 14.75 12.57 -27.55
N LYS A 60 15.42 12.54 -28.71
CA LYS A 60 15.41 13.62 -29.70
C LYS A 60 14.28 13.48 -30.72
N SER A 61 13.61 12.32 -30.76
CA SER A 61 12.47 12.11 -31.66
C SER A 61 11.29 12.99 -31.23
N PRO A 62 10.56 13.61 -32.18
CA PRO A 62 9.31 14.31 -31.86
C PRO A 62 8.24 13.37 -31.30
N ASP A 63 8.32 12.06 -31.60
CA ASP A 63 7.40 11.04 -31.11
C ASP A 63 7.84 10.44 -29.76
N TYR A 64 8.87 11.01 -29.11
CA TYR A 64 9.36 10.52 -27.83
C TYR A 64 8.31 10.64 -26.72
N VAL A 65 8.10 9.55 -26.00
CA VAL A 65 7.22 9.47 -24.83
C VAL A 65 8.07 9.24 -23.59
N SER A 66 8.02 10.18 -22.65
CA SER A 66 8.68 10.10 -21.35
C SER A 66 7.92 9.20 -20.36
N GLN A 67 8.59 8.80 -19.26
CA GLN A 67 7.96 8.06 -18.18
C GLN A 67 6.78 8.82 -17.55
N GLU A 68 6.88 10.14 -17.45
CA GLU A 68 5.78 10.99 -16.98
C GLU A 68 4.56 10.89 -17.89
N MET A 69 4.75 10.90 -19.21
CA MET A 69 3.65 10.74 -20.17
C MET A 69 3.05 9.33 -20.10
N VAL A 70 3.87 8.29 -19.94
CA VAL A 70 3.37 6.91 -19.72
C VAL A 70 2.52 6.83 -18.45
N PHE A 71 2.96 7.47 -17.36
CA PHE A 71 2.17 7.57 -16.12
C PHE A 71 0.86 8.35 -16.32
N LYS A 72 0.91 9.50 -17.00
CA LYS A 72 -0.29 10.29 -17.30
C LYS A 72 -1.30 9.51 -18.14
N SER A 73 -0.86 8.69 -19.06
CA SER A 73 -1.73 7.88 -19.93
C SER A 73 -2.25 6.60 -19.27
N LEU A 74 -1.50 5.98 -18.36
CA LEU A 74 -1.86 4.66 -17.80
C LEU A 74 -2.05 4.67 -16.28
N GLY A 75 -1.13 5.31 -15.54
CA GLY A 75 -1.09 5.27 -14.08
C GLY A 75 -2.18 6.10 -13.40
N THR A 76 -2.59 7.21 -14.01
CA THR A 76 -3.69 8.05 -13.51
C THR A 76 -5.02 7.28 -13.45
N ASP A 77 -5.31 6.45 -14.45
CA ASP A 77 -6.49 5.59 -14.49
C ASP A 77 -6.45 4.49 -13.43
N VAL A 78 -5.25 3.99 -13.09
CA VAL A 78 -5.05 3.04 -12.00
C VAL A 78 -5.37 3.69 -10.66
N VAL A 79 -4.83 4.89 -10.39
CA VAL A 79 -5.13 5.65 -9.18
C VAL A 79 -6.62 5.96 -9.11
N LYS A 80 -7.22 6.45 -10.20
CA LYS A 80 -8.67 6.72 -10.26
C LYS A 80 -9.50 5.49 -9.94
N SER A 81 -9.15 4.35 -10.54
CA SER A 81 -9.85 3.08 -10.32
C SER A 81 -9.73 2.60 -8.87
N ALA A 82 -8.59 2.83 -8.22
CA ALA A 82 -8.40 2.49 -6.82
C ALA A 82 -9.34 3.28 -5.89
N PHE A 83 -9.50 4.58 -6.13
CA PHE A 83 -10.45 5.46 -5.41
C PHE A 83 -11.92 5.17 -5.73
N GLU A 84 -12.21 4.59 -6.90
CA GLU A 84 -13.55 4.08 -7.22
C GLU A 84 -13.84 2.71 -6.58
N GLY A 85 -12.87 2.09 -5.90
CA GLY A 85 -13.00 0.77 -5.28
C GLY A 85 -12.80 -0.41 -6.24
N TYR A 86 -12.30 -0.18 -7.45
CA TYR A 86 -11.96 -1.26 -8.39
C TYR A 86 -10.57 -1.82 -8.11
N ASN A 87 -10.42 -3.14 -8.24
CA ASN A 87 -9.10 -3.74 -8.34
C ASN A 87 -8.44 -3.32 -9.66
N ALA A 88 -7.12 -3.16 -9.64
CA ALA A 88 -6.33 -2.84 -10.81
C ALA A 88 -5.11 -3.74 -10.91
N CYS A 89 -4.66 -4.03 -12.13
CA CYS A 89 -3.43 -4.76 -12.38
C CYS A 89 -2.67 -4.10 -13.52
N VAL A 90 -1.39 -3.82 -13.32
CA VAL A 90 -0.47 -3.38 -14.37
C VAL A 90 0.67 -4.38 -14.41
N PHE A 91 0.90 -5.01 -15.56
CA PHE A 91 2.03 -5.92 -15.71
C PHE A 91 2.84 -5.62 -16.97
N ALA A 92 4.16 -5.60 -16.82
CA ALA A 92 5.08 -5.46 -17.95
C ALA A 92 5.54 -6.82 -18.47
N TYR A 93 5.47 -7.00 -19.79
CA TYR A 93 5.86 -8.23 -20.50
C TYR A 93 6.81 -7.91 -21.66
N GLY A 94 7.76 -8.80 -21.91
CA GLY A 94 8.75 -8.67 -22.99
C GLY A 94 10.07 -9.36 -22.65
N GLN A 95 10.98 -9.43 -23.63
CA GLN A 95 12.29 -10.05 -23.43
C GLN A 95 13.16 -9.28 -22.43
N THR A 96 14.20 -9.89 -21.90
CA THR A 96 15.21 -9.17 -21.11
C THR A 96 15.85 -8.04 -21.92
N GLY A 97 16.01 -6.88 -21.28
CA GLY A 97 16.52 -5.66 -21.91
C GLY A 97 15.49 -4.88 -22.75
N SER A 98 14.25 -5.34 -22.90
CA SER A 98 13.22 -4.61 -23.66
C SER A 98 12.61 -3.41 -22.92
N GLY A 99 12.76 -3.34 -21.60
CA GLY A 99 12.31 -2.21 -20.78
C GLY A 99 11.29 -2.46 -19.69
N LYS A 100 10.98 -3.71 -19.35
CA LYS A 100 10.01 -4.04 -18.29
C LYS A 100 10.28 -3.29 -16.97
N SER A 101 11.45 -3.51 -16.38
CA SER A 101 11.81 -2.88 -15.10
C SER A 101 12.00 -1.37 -15.22
N TYR A 102 12.45 -0.86 -16.37
CA TYR A 102 12.49 0.58 -16.63
C TYR A 102 11.08 1.20 -16.62
N THR A 103 10.10 0.56 -17.27
CA THR A 103 8.72 1.07 -17.25
C THR A 103 8.08 0.95 -15.86
N MET A 104 8.30 -0.17 -15.16
CA MET A 104 7.66 -0.42 -13.87
C MET A 104 8.34 0.34 -12.72
N MET A 105 9.65 0.26 -12.58
CA MET A 105 10.41 0.88 -11.48
C MET A 105 11.07 2.20 -11.90
N GLY A 106 11.64 2.24 -13.10
CA GLY A 106 12.44 3.38 -13.59
C GLY A 106 13.88 3.32 -13.12
N ASN A 107 14.60 4.42 -13.36
CA ASN A 107 15.98 4.63 -12.95
C ASN A 107 16.06 5.78 -11.93
N SER A 108 17.19 5.92 -11.24
CA SER A 108 17.46 7.09 -10.39
C SER A 108 17.34 8.39 -11.21
N GLY A 109 16.38 9.24 -10.84
CA GLY A 109 16.07 10.48 -11.55
C GLY A 109 15.03 10.38 -12.67
N ASP A 110 14.59 9.17 -13.06
CA ASP A 110 13.46 8.98 -13.98
C ASP A 110 12.59 7.80 -13.52
N SER A 111 11.76 8.07 -12.51
CA SER A 111 10.89 7.09 -11.86
C SER A 111 9.88 6.47 -12.82
N GLY A 112 9.61 5.18 -12.64
CA GLY A 112 8.64 4.42 -13.42
C GLY A 112 7.21 4.53 -12.90
N LEU A 113 6.37 3.58 -13.34
CA LEU A 113 4.96 3.54 -12.97
C LEU A 113 4.73 3.26 -11.49
N ILE A 114 5.47 2.35 -10.86
CA ILE A 114 5.27 1.98 -9.45
C ILE A 114 5.46 3.19 -8.55
N PRO A 115 6.61 3.90 -8.56
CA PRO A 115 6.80 5.05 -7.70
C PRO A 115 5.76 6.16 -7.98
N ARG A 116 5.47 6.45 -9.26
CA ARG A 116 4.52 7.51 -9.65
C ARG A 116 3.06 7.18 -9.29
N ILE A 117 2.65 5.92 -9.37
CA ILE A 117 1.32 5.47 -8.92
C ILE A 117 1.21 5.59 -7.40
N CYS A 118 2.24 5.20 -6.66
CA CYS A 118 2.28 5.36 -5.20
C CYS A 118 2.24 6.85 -4.81
N GLU A 119 3.07 7.68 -5.44
CA GLU A 119 3.08 9.13 -5.22
C GLU A 119 1.72 9.75 -5.52
N GLY A 120 1.16 9.48 -6.71
CA GLY A 120 -0.16 9.99 -7.12
C GLY A 120 -1.31 9.51 -6.22
N LEU A 121 -1.23 8.29 -5.69
CA LEU A 121 -2.19 7.78 -4.70
C LEU A 121 -2.13 8.62 -3.43
N PHE A 122 -0.94 8.84 -2.85
CA PHE A 122 -0.77 9.60 -1.62
C PHE A 122 -0.99 11.10 -1.77
N SER A 123 -0.65 11.70 -2.92
CA SER A 123 -1.02 13.08 -3.24
C SER A 123 -2.54 13.26 -3.14
N ARG A 124 -3.31 12.35 -3.74
CA ARG A 124 -4.78 12.41 -3.72
C ARG A 124 -5.37 12.10 -2.34
N ILE A 125 -4.76 11.18 -1.59
CA ILE A 125 -5.11 10.93 -0.16
C ILE A 125 -4.96 12.23 0.63
N ASN A 126 -3.81 12.90 0.51
CA ASN A 126 -3.52 14.13 1.23
C ASN A 126 -4.48 15.27 0.86
N GLU A 127 -4.84 15.39 -0.41
CA GLU A 127 -5.84 16.37 -0.87
C GLU A 127 -7.23 16.13 -0.27
N THR A 128 -7.66 14.87 -0.17
CA THR A 128 -9.00 14.53 0.36
C THR A 128 -9.05 14.58 1.88
N THR A 129 -7.95 14.19 2.56
CA THR A 129 -7.87 14.21 4.03
C THR A 129 -7.91 15.64 4.59
N ARG A 130 -7.41 16.64 3.85
CA ARG A 130 -7.46 18.06 4.25
C ARG A 130 -8.88 18.58 4.52
N TRP A 131 -9.90 17.92 3.98
CA TRP A 131 -11.29 18.33 4.11
C TRP A 131 -12.08 17.43 5.08
N ASP A 132 -11.41 16.51 5.79
CA ASP A 132 -12.04 15.51 6.67
C ASP A 132 -13.16 14.69 5.99
N GLU A 133 -13.13 14.60 4.66
CA GLU A 133 -14.20 13.98 3.85
C GLU A 133 -14.16 12.44 3.86
N ALA A 134 -12.98 11.86 4.11
CA ALA A 134 -12.75 10.44 4.01
C ALA A 134 -11.56 10.00 4.85
N SER A 135 -11.54 8.73 5.24
CA SER A 135 -10.34 8.10 5.78
C SER A 135 -9.82 6.98 4.90
N PHE A 136 -8.52 6.74 5.07
CA PHE A 136 -7.74 5.91 4.20
C PHE A 136 -6.86 4.96 5.03
N ARG A 137 -6.77 3.73 4.56
CA ARG A 137 -5.81 2.75 5.06
C ARG A 137 -5.12 2.10 3.87
N THR A 138 -3.79 2.21 3.85
CA THR A 138 -2.96 1.68 2.77
C THR A 138 -2.00 0.65 3.31
N GLU A 139 -2.06 -0.57 2.77
CA GLU A 139 -1.14 -1.65 3.09
C GLU A 139 -0.35 -2.04 1.84
N VAL A 140 0.95 -2.27 1.97
CA VAL A 140 1.78 -2.75 0.87
C VAL A 140 2.39 -4.11 1.16
N SER A 141 2.58 -4.90 0.12
CA SER A 141 3.34 -6.14 0.15
C SER A 141 4.16 -6.28 -1.12
N TYR A 142 5.33 -6.89 -1.02
CA TYR A 142 6.21 -7.07 -2.17
C TYR A 142 6.77 -8.49 -2.16
N LEU A 143 6.53 -9.21 -3.25
CA LEU A 143 6.96 -10.60 -3.37
C LEU A 143 7.72 -10.84 -4.67
N GLU A 144 8.51 -11.90 -4.64
CA GLU A 144 9.22 -12.47 -5.77
C GLU A 144 8.73 -13.89 -6.02
N ILE A 145 8.50 -14.23 -7.29
CA ILE A 145 8.28 -15.60 -7.76
C ILE A 145 9.52 -15.99 -8.56
N TYR A 146 10.27 -16.94 -8.02
CA TYR A 146 11.44 -17.50 -8.67
C TYR A 146 11.38 -19.01 -8.60
N ASN A 147 11.47 -19.68 -9.76
CA ASN A 147 11.45 -21.13 -9.84
C ASN A 147 10.19 -21.76 -9.19
N GLU A 148 9.00 -21.18 -9.45
CA GLU A 148 7.71 -21.55 -8.83
C GLU A 148 7.70 -21.50 -7.28
N ARG A 149 8.64 -20.75 -6.68
CA ARG A 149 8.68 -20.49 -5.24
C ARG A 149 8.38 -19.04 -4.97
N VAL A 150 7.58 -18.78 -3.93
CA VAL A 150 7.18 -17.43 -3.52
C VAL A 150 8.05 -16.99 -2.37
N ARG A 151 8.70 -15.84 -2.51
CA ARG A 151 9.50 -15.21 -1.47
C ARG A 151 8.93 -13.84 -1.15
N ASP A 152 8.85 -13.54 0.13
CA ASP A 152 8.53 -12.21 0.61
C ASP A 152 9.79 -11.33 0.60
N LEU A 153 9.74 -10.22 -0.13
CA LEU A 153 10.86 -9.29 -0.29
C LEU A 153 10.95 -8.28 0.86
N LEU A 154 9.90 -8.12 1.68
CA LEU A 154 9.85 -7.18 2.80
C LEU A 154 10.02 -7.87 4.16
N ARG A 155 10.11 -9.20 4.17
CA ARG A 155 10.30 -9.98 5.40
C ARG A 155 11.73 -9.85 5.94
N ARG A 156 11.86 -9.61 7.25
CA ARG A 156 13.15 -9.61 7.95
C ARG A 156 13.77 -11.02 7.92
N LYS A 157 15.10 -11.09 7.80
CA LYS A 157 15.92 -12.32 7.57
C LYS A 157 15.85 -13.41 8.67
N SER A 158 14.99 -13.30 9.70
CA SER A 158 14.95 -14.24 10.83
C SER A 158 14.07 -15.49 10.62
N SER A 159 13.27 -15.55 9.56
CA SER A 159 12.36 -16.69 9.32
C SER A 159 13.02 -17.83 8.54
N LYS A 160 12.86 -19.07 9.05
CA LYS A 160 13.37 -20.32 8.46
C LYS A 160 12.65 -20.73 7.15
N THR A 161 11.55 -20.08 6.77
CA THR A 161 10.75 -20.46 5.59
C THR A 161 10.97 -19.48 4.43
N PHE A 162 11.68 -19.94 3.40
CA PHE A 162 11.98 -19.16 2.18
C PHE A 162 10.94 -19.32 1.06
N ASN A 163 9.93 -20.19 1.24
CA ASN A 163 8.90 -20.46 0.23
C ASN A 163 7.50 -20.37 0.85
N LEU A 164 6.78 -19.31 0.55
CA LEU A 164 5.39 -19.11 0.96
C LEU A 164 4.43 -19.90 0.08
N ARG A 165 3.31 -20.34 0.65
CA ARG A 165 2.30 -21.14 -0.05
C ARG A 165 1.21 -20.23 -0.62
N VAL A 166 0.81 -20.49 -1.86
CA VAL A 166 -0.39 -19.88 -2.45
C VAL A 166 -1.61 -20.70 -2.02
N ARG A 167 -2.65 -19.98 -1.57
CA ARG A 167 -3.96 -20.50 -1.20
C ARG A 167 -5.04 -19.70 -1.91
N GLU A 168 -6.29 -20.13 -1.80
CA GLU A 168 -7.42 -19.45 -2.43
C GLU A 168 -8.54 -19.30 -1.40
N HIS A 169 -9.00 -18.07 -1.20
CA HIS A 169 -10.14 -17.75 -0.34
C HIS A 169 -11.41 -17.65 -1.20
N PRO A 170 -12.57 -18.18 -0.76
CA PRO A 170 -13.80 -18.18 -1.57
C PRO A 170 -14.27 -16.79 -2.02
N LYS A 171 -13.99 -15.74 -1.23
CA LYS A 171 -14.39 -14.36 -1.55
C LYS A 171 -13.25 -13.49 -2.07
N GLU A 172 -12.03 -13.70 -1.57
CA GLU A 172 -10.91 -12.78 -1.84
C GLU A 172 -10.00 -13.24 -2.98
N GLY A 173 -10.25 -14.44 -3.50
CA GLY A 173 -9.45 -15.06 -4.53
C GLY A 173 -8.13 -15.63 -4.01
N PRO A 174 -7.19 -15.88 -4.92
CA PRO A 174 -5.85 -16.39 -4.60
C PRO A 174 -5.05 -15.41 -3.72
N TYR A 175 -4.37 -15.93 -2.71
CA TYR A 175 -3.52 -15.16 -1.80
C TYR A 175 -2.30 -15.98 -1.37
N VAL A 176 -1.28 -15.28 -0.87
CA VAL A 176 -0.07 -15.91 -0.33
C VAL A 176 -0.18 -15.98 1.20
N GLU A 177 -0.16 -17.18 1.74
CA GLU A 177 -0.15 -17.44 3.19
C GLU A 177 1.14 -16.87 3.80
N ASP A 178 0.99 -16.18 4.95
CA ASP A 178 2.07 -15.56 5.72
C ASP A 178 2.89 -14.47 4.99
N LEU A 179 2.40 -13.93 3.87
CA LEU A 179 3.00 -12.77 3.22
C LEU A 179 2.88 -11.54 4.13
N SER A 180 4.00 -10.87 4.39
CA SER A 180 4.00 -9.65 5.21
C SER A 180 3.25 -8.52 4.50
N LYS A 181 2.44 -7.81 5.28
CA LYS A 181 1.68 -6.63 4.87
C LYS A 181 2.12 -5.49 5.77
N HIS A 182 2.59 -4.41 5.18
CA HIS A 182 3.13 -3.26 5.91
C HIS A 182 2.18 -2.09 5.74
N LEU A 183 1.73 -1.52 6.85
CA LEU A 183 0.93 -0.31 6.84
C LEU A 183 1.83 0.87 6.47
N VAL A 184 1.35 1.75 5.61
CA VAL A 184 2.06 2.93 5.12
C VAL A 184 1.16 4.16 5.22
N GLN A 185 1.72 5.29 5.65
CA GLN A 185 0.99 6.55 5.88
C GLN A 185 1.29 7.59 4.82
N ASN A 186 2.45 7.50 4.17
CA ASN A 186 2.88 8.44 3.13
C ASN A 186 3.71 7.74 2.04
N TYR A 187 4.05 8.48 0.99
CA TYR A 187 4.87 7.95 -0.11
C TYR A 187 6.30 7.57 0.32
N SER A 188 6.91 8.29 1.27
CA SER A 188 8.25 7.98 1.79
C SER A 188 8.30 6.58 2.41
N ASP A 189 7.29 6.20 3.20
CA ASP A 189 7.23 4.85 3.79
C ASP A 189 7.21 3.76 2.71
N VAL A 190 6.49 4.01 1.61
CA VAL A 190 6.42 3.09 0.46
C VAL A 190 7.75 3.01 -0.27
N GLU A 191 8.40 4.15 -0.48
CA GLU A 191 9.70 4.25 -1.13
C GLU A 191 10.77 3.46 -0.36
N GLU A 192 10.83 3.60 0.96
CA GLU A 192 11.74 2.83 1.81
C GLU A 192 11.52 1.31 1.71
N LEU A 193 10.26 0.86 1.71
CA LEU A 193 9.92 -0.55 1.57
C LEU A 193 10.25 -1.08 0.16
N MET A 194 10.01 -0.26 -0.86
CA MET A 194 10.32 -0.58 -2.25
C MET A 194 11.82 -0.77 -2.45
N ASP A 195 12.63 0.16 -1.92
CA ASP A 195 14.10 0.09 -1.94
C ASP A 195 14.63 -1.13 -1.19
N ALA A 196 14.12 -1.38 0.03
CA ALA A 196 14.46 -2.56 0.80
C ALA A 196 14.14 -3.86 0.04
N GLY A 197 12.97 -3.92 -0.61
CA GLY A 197 12.57 -5.07 -1.42
C GLY A 197 13.43 -5.26 -2.66
N ASN A 198 13.82 -4.17 -3.34
CA ASN A 198 14.71 -4.21 -4.51
C ASN A 198 16.13 -4.67 -4.14
N ILE A 199 16.65 -4.24 -2.99
CA ILE A 199 17.92 -4.73 -2.43
C ILE A 199 17.82 -6.23 -2.12
N ASN A 200 16.72 -6.69 -1.52
CA ASN A 200 16.51 -8.10 -1.21
C ASN A 200 16.38 -8.97 -2.48
N ARG A 201 15.74 -8.45 -3.53
CA ARG A 201 15.67 -9.08 -4.86
C ARG A 201 17.06 -9.22 -5.49
N THR A 202 17.90 -8.19 -5.37
CA THR A 202 19.26 -8.18 -5.94
C THR A 202 20.23 -9.05 -5.15
N THR A 203 20.22 -9.02 -3.81
CA THR A 203 21.15 -9.78 -2.96
C THR A 203 20.89 -11.29 -2.96
N ALA A 204 19.71 -11.73 -3.41
CA ALA A 204 19.43 -13.14 -3.69
C ALA A 204 20.20 -13.66 -4.92
N ALA A 205 20.76 -12.77 -5.75
CA ALA A 205 21.65 -13.12 -6.84
C ALA A 205 22.99 -13.61 -6.28
N THR A 206 23.24 -14.91 -6.37
CA THR A 206 24.57 -15.47 -6.15
C THR A 206 25.52 -14.93 -7.22
N GLY A 207 26.23 -13.82 -6.92
CA GLY A 207 27.50 -13.34 -7.49
C GLY A 207 27.71 -13.26 -9.02
N MET A 208 26.78 -13.69 -9.87
CA MET A 208 27.05 -13.94 -11.30
C MET A 208 25.85 -13.78 -12.25
N ASN A 209 24.65 -13.39 -11.78
CA ASN A 209 23.45 -13.33 -12.63
C ASN A 209 22.62 -12.04 -12.40
N ASP A 210 22.05 -11.50 -13.47
CA ASP A 210 20.99 -10.49 -13.40
C ASP A 210 19.66 -11.17 -13.01
N VAL A 211 19.40 -11.30 -11.70
CA VAL A 211 18.20 -12.00 -11.17
C VAL A 211 16.89 -11.32 -11.59
N SER A 212 16.89 -10.02 -11.88
CA SER A 212 15.69 -9.29 -12.31
C SER A 212 15.09 -9.86 -13.60
N SER A 213 15.92 -10.40 -14.48
CA SER A 213 15.51 -11.04 -15.74
C SER A 213 14.87 -12.43 -15.56
N ARG A 214 15.05 -13.06 -14.39
CA ARG A 214 14.73 -14.48 -14.15
C ARG A 214 13.68 -14.70 -13.06
N SER A 215 13.19 -13.65 -12.43
CA SER A 215 12.12 -13.71 -11.43
C SER A 215 10.99 -12.74 -11.76
N HIS A 216 9.77 -13.09 -11.37
CA HIS A 216 8.64 -12.18 -11.40
C HIS A 216 8.56 -11.43 -10.08
N ALA A 217 8.34 -10.13 -10.10
CA ALA A 217 8.10 -9.33 -8.91
C ALA A 217 6.67 -8.79 -8.93
N ILE A 218 5.96 -8.91 -7.81
CA ILE A 218 4.59 -8.40 -7.65
C ILE A 218 4.59 -7.47 -6.44
N PHE A 219 4.48 -6.17 -6.72
CA PHE A 219 4.21 -5.16 -5.70
C PHE A 219 2.71 -4.96 -5.61
N THR A 220 2.14 -5.15 -4.42
CA THR A 220 0.69 -5.05 -4.20
C THR A 220 0.38 -3.96 -3.20
N ILE A 221 -0.50 -3.06 -3.59
CA ILE A 221 -1.09 -2.04 -2.73
C ILE A 221 -2.54 -2.46 -2.45
N LYS A 222 -2.90 -2.62 -1.18
CA LYS A 222 -4.28 -2.74 -0.74
C LYS A 222 -4.70 -1.40 -0.17
N PHE A 223 -5.62 -0.74 -0.86
CA PHE A 223 -6.11 0.57 -0.51
C PHE A 223 -7.56 0.45 -0.03
N THR A 224 -7.81 0.89 1.19
CA THR A 224 -9.14 0.95 1.78
C THR A 224 -9.51 2.42 1.94
N GLN A 225 -10.67 2.78 1.41
CA GLN A 225 -11.27 4.10 1.61
C GLN A 225 -12.60 3.89 2.32
N ALA A 226 -12.88 4.72 3.32
CA ALA A 226 -14.25 4.91 3.73
C ALA A 226 -14.60 6.38 3.96
N LYS A 227 -15.90 6.67 3.91
CA LYS A 227 -16.45 8.01 4.00
C LYS A 227 -17.96 7.94 4.24
N PHE A 228 -18.55 9.07 4.60
CA PHE A 228 -19.98 9.28 4.45
C PHE A 228 -20.25 10.02 3.15
N ASP A 229 -21.08 9.44 2.29
CA ASP A 229 -21.62 10.11 1.11
C ASP A 229 -23.11 10.39 1.36
N SER A 230 -23.45 11.66 1.59
CA SER A 230 -24.85 12.08 1.76
C SER A 230 -25.61 11.25 2.82
N GLU A 231 -25.01 11.09 4.01
CA GLU A 231 -25.50 10.25 5.13
C GLU A 231 -25.53 8.73 4.87
N MET A 232 -24.97 8.26 3.76
CA MET A 232 -24.73 6.84 3.49
C MET A 232 -23.27 6.48 3.82
N PRO A 233 -23.04 5.49 4.71
CA PRO A 233 -21.73 4.86 4.84
C PRO A 233 -21.23 4.34 3.49
N CYS A 234 -19.97 4.59 3.18
CA CYS A 234 -19.28 4.03 2.02
C CYS A 234 -17.94 3.48 2.49
N GLU A 235 -17.68 2.19 2.24
CA GLU A 235 -16.39 1.53 2.49
C GLU A 235 -16.03 0.68 1.29
N THR A 236 -14.90 0.98 0.67
CA THR A 236 -14.40 0.27 -0.52
C THR A 236 -12.96 -0.16 -0.34
N VAL A 237 -12.61 -1.30 -0.95
CA VAL A 237 -11.28 -1.90 -0.87
C VAL A 237 -10.78 -2.24 -2.26
N SER A 238 -9.76 -1.54 -2.74
CA SER A 238 -9.09 -1.87 -4.00
C SER A 238 -7.75 -2.58 -3.78
N LYS A 239 -7.47 -3.59 -4.61
CA LYS A 239 -6.16 -4.22 -4.74
C LYS A 239 -5.51 -3.78 -6.05
N ILE A 240 -4.32 -3.17 -5.95
CA ILE A 240 -3.51 -2.76 -7.09
C ILE A 240 -2.30 -3.70 -7.17
N HIS A 241 -2.24 -4.50 -8.23
CA HIS A 241 -1.06 -5.32 -8.53
C HIS A 241 -0.18 -4.63 -9.57
N LEU A 242 1.07 -4.40 -9.22
CA LEU A 242 2.07 -3.82 -10.11
C LEU A 242 3.18 -4.86 -10.32
N VAL A 243 3.24 -5.42 -11.52
CA VAL A 243 3.96 -6.66 -11.81
C VAL A 243 5.07 -6.42 -12.82
N ASP A 244 6.28 -6.79 -12.44
CA ASP A 244 7.46 -6.86 -13.32
C ASP A 244 7.76 -8.33 -13.61
N LEU A 245 7.44 -8.79 -14.82
CA LEU A 245 7.62 -10.20 -15.18
C LEU A 245 9.08 -10.50 -15.56
N ALA A 246 9.48 -11.76 -15.42
CA ALA A 246 10.72 -12.28 -16.01
C ALA A 246 10.76 -12.09 -17.53
N GLY A 247 11.96 -12.23 -18.12
CA GLY A 247 12.17 -12.19 -19.57
C GLY A 247 11.36 -13.26 -20.31
N SER A 248 10.71 -12.87 -21.41
CA SER A 248 9.90 -13.77 -22.24
C SER A 248 10.69 -14.63 -23.22
N GLU A 249 12.01 -14.42 -23.31
CA GLU A 249 12.88 -15.16 -24.22
C GLU A 249 12.98 -16.64 -23.87
N ARG A 250 13.13 -17.48 -24.90
CA ARG A 250 13.20 -18.93 -24.73
C ARG A 250 14.52 -19.36 -24.08
N ALA A 251 14.46 -20.34 -23.17
CA ALA A 251 15.65 -20.85 -22.47
C ALA A 251 16.75 -21.34 -23.43
N ASP A 252 16.39 -21.93 -24.57
CA ASP A 252 17.34 -22.45 -25.56
C ASP A 252 18.21 -21.34 -26.17
N ALA A 253 17.71 -20.09 -26.21
CA ALA A 253 18.44 -18.93 -26.71
C ALA A 253 19.57 -18.48 -25.77
N THR A 254 19.62 -19.02 -24.54
CA THR A 254 20.59 -18.62 -23.50
C THR A 254 21.84 -19.51 -23.45
N GLY A 255 21.85 -20.66 -24.16
CA GLY A 255 22.96 -21.61 -24.14
C GLY A 255 23.20 -22.31 -22.79
N ALA A 256 22.24 -22.27 -21.87
CA ALA A 256 22.36 -22.81 -20.52
C ALA A 256 22.29 -24.34 -20.46
N THR A 257 23.17 -24.97 -19.66
CA THR A 257 23.21 -26.43 -19.45
C THR A 257 22.94 -26.82 -17.98
N GLY A 258 22.49 -28.06 -17.75
CA GLY A 258 22.34 -28.64 -16.40
C GLY A 258 21.27 -27.98 -15.52
N VAL A 259 21.64 -27.59 -14.29
CA VAL A 259 20.73 -26.97 -13.30
C VAL A 259 20.12 -25.66 -13.84
N ARG A 260 20.87 -24.90 -14.64
CA ARG A 260 20.40 -23.64 -15.24
C ARG A 260 19.33 -23.85 -16.31
N LEU A 261 19.36 -24.99 -17.01
CA LEU A 261 18.31 -25.36 -17.97
C LEU A 261 17.00 -25.73 -17.25
N LYS A 262 17.07 -26.46 -16.13
CA LYS A 262 15.90 -26.75 -15.29
C LYS A 262 15.28 -25.47 -14.71
N GLU A 263 16.13 -24.57 -14.23
CA GLU A 263 15.72 -23.23 -13.76
C GLU A 263 15.05 -22.41 -14.87
N GLY A 264 15.68 -22.31 -16.05
CA GLY A 264 15.10 -21.63 -17.22
C GLY A 264 13.79 -22.27 -17.69
N GLY A 265 13.66 -23.60 -17.55
CA GLY A 265 12.43 -24.33 -17.83
C GLY A 265 11.29 -23.94 -16.88
N ASN A 266 11.56 -23.77 -15.59
CA ASN A 266 10.55 -23.38 -14.61
C ASN A 266 10.18 -21.89 -14.69
N ILE A 267 11.13 -21.01 -15.01
CA ILE A 267 10.81 -19.59 -15.29
C ILE A 267 9.90 -19.50 -16.52
N ASN A 268 10.24 -20.24 -17.58
CA ASN A 268 9.40 -20.32 -18.77
C ASN A 268 8.08 -21.03 -18.50
N LYS A 269 7.98 -21.93 -17.51
CA LYS A 269 6.71 -22.54 -17.13
C LYS A 269 5.68 -21.47 -16.75
N SER A 270 6.02 -20.54 -15.86
CA SER A 270 5.12 -19.43 -15.48
C SER A 270 4.65 -18.62 -16.69
N LEU A 271 5.56 -18.25 -17.60
CA LEU A 271 5.22 -17.45 -18.79
C LEU A 271 4.48 -18.23 -19.88
N VAL A 272 4.80 -19.50 -20.08
CA VAL A 272 4.08 -20.38 -21.02
C VAL A 272 2.66 -20.60 -20.52
N THR A 273 2.48 -20.88 -19.22
CA THR A 273 1.15 -21.01 -18.62
C THR A 273 0.37 -19.70 -18.74
N LEU A 274 1.01 -18.54 -18.52
CA LEU A 274 0.40 -17.23 -18.76
C LEU A 274 -0.09 -17.10 -20.21
N GLY A 275 0.70 -17.55 -21.18
CA GLY A 275 0.32 -17.55 -22.60
C GLY A 275 -0.85 -18.47 -22.91
N ASN A 276 -0.93 -19.63 -22.25
CA ASN A 276 -2.04 -20.56 -22.38
C ASN A 276 -3.33 -19.99 -21.78
N VAL A 277 -3.25 -19.35 -20.60
CA VAL A 277 -4.39 -18.64 -19.97
C VAL A 277 -4.90 -17.54 -20.89
N ILE A 278 -4.01 -16.69 -21.42
CA ILE A 278 -4.39 -15.60 -22.31
C ILE A 278 -5.03 -16.12 -23.60
N SER A 279 -4.48 -17.18 -24.19
CA SER A 279 -5.03 -17.77 -25.41
C SER A 279 -6.42 -18.36 -25.15
N ALA A 280 -6.58 -19.13 -24.07
CA ALA A 280 -7.88 -19.70 -23.69
C ALA A 280 -8.95 -18.64 -23.42
N LEU A 281 -8.57 -17.52 -22.79
CA LEU A 281 -9.48 -16.40 -22.51
C LEU A 281 -9.84 -15.60 -23.78
N ALA A 282 -8.89 -15.42 -24.69
CA ALA A 282 -9.12 -14.73 -25.97
C ALA A 282 -10.02 -15.55 -26.90
N ASP A 283 -9.89 -16.88 -26.90
CA ASP A 283 -10.77 -17.76 -27.70
C ASP A 283 -12.20 -17.75 -27.13
N LEU A 284 -12.35 -17.77 -25.79
CA LEU A 284 -13.65 -17.68 -25.10
C LEU A 284 -14.42 -16.39 -25.40
N SER A 285 -13.72 -15.26 -25.54
CA SER A 285 -14.36 -13.97 -25.80
C SER A 285 -14.83 -13.83 -27.24
N GLN A 286 -14.17 -14.48 -28.21
CA GLN A 286 -14.61 -14.51 -29.60
C GLN A 286 -15.85 -15.39 -29.81
N ASP A 287 -15.94 -16.52 -29.12
CA ASP A 287 -17.10 -17.43 -29.19
C ASP A 287 -18.38 -16.78 -28.59
N ALA A 288 -18.25 -15.81 -27.69
CA ALA A 288 -19.39 -15.10 -27.09
C ALA A 288 -20.15 -14.19 -28.08
N VAL A 289 -19.56 -13.87 -29.23
CA VAL A 289 -20.14 -12.98 -30.26
C VAL A 289 -21.10 -13.74 -31.19
N ASN A 290 -21.04 -15.07 -31.26
CA ASN A 290 -21.93 -15.89 -32.10
C ASN A 290 -22.91 -16.72 -31.24
N PRO A 291 -24.17 -16.28 -31.08
CA PRO A 291 -25.15 -16.95 -30.21
C PRO A 291 -25.57 -18.35 -30.67
N PHE A 292 -25.17 -18.78 -31.87
CA PHE A 292 -25.47 -20.09 -32.45
C PHE A 292 -24.41 -21.17 -32.17
N VAL A 293 -23.25 -20.82 -31.59
CA VAL A 293 -22.20 -21.78 -31.23
C VAL A 293 -22.38 -22.20 -29.78
N LYS A 294 -22.53 -23.51 -29.52
CA LYS A 294 -22.60 -24.05 -28.16
C LYS A 294 -21.36 -23.61 -27.39
N LYS A 295 -21.55 -22.88 -26.27
CA LYS A 295 -20.48 -22.51 -25.32
C LYS A 295 -19.70 -23.76 -24.92
N LYS A 296 -18.52 -23.94 -25.50
CA LYS A 296 -17.58 -24.96 -25.03
C LYS A 296 -17.12 -24.51 -23.65
N GLN A 297 -17.21 -25.38 -22.64
CA GLN A 297 -16.51 -25.12 -21.38
C GLN A 297 -15.00 -25.22 -21.66
N VAL A 298 -14.37 -24.09 -21.95
CA VAL A 298 -12.92 -24.01 -22.07
C VAL A 298 -12.36 -23.92 -20.65
N PHE A 299 -11.59 -24.93 -20.26
CA PHE A 299 -10.86 -24.91 -19.00
C PHE A 299 -9.69 -23.94 -19.11
N VAL A 300 -9.61 -22.95 -18.21
CA VAL A 300 -8.51 -21.98 -18.16
C VAL A 300 -7.49 -22.42 -17.10
N PRO A 301 -6.23 -22.71 -17.46
CA PRO A 301 -5.25 -23.40 -16.61
C PRO A 301 -4.55 -22.47 -15.59
N TYR A 302 -5.30 -21.71 -14.78
CA TYR A 302 -4.71 -20.76 -13.83
C TYR A 302 -3.80 -21.45 -12.78
N ARG A 303 -4.13 -22.69 -12.38
CA ARG A 303 -3.42 -23.42 -11.32
C ARG A 303 -2.11 -24.05 -11.76
N ASP A 304 -1.80 -24.04 -13.06
CA ASP A 304 -0.64 -24.74 -13.60
C ASP A 304 0.69 -24.01 -13.29
N SER A 305 0.62 -22.73 -12.90
CA SER A 305 1.74 -21.96 -12.38
C SER A 305 1.34 -21.06 -11.21
N VAL A 306 2.31 -20.75 -10.34
CA VAL A 306 2.12 -19.81 -9.22
C VAL A 306 1.71 -18.43 -9.71
N LEU A 307 2.36 -17.93 -10.76
CA LEU A 307 2.08 -16.61 -11.34
C LEU A 307 0.64 -16.49 -11.84
N THR A 308 0.20 -17.43 -12.67
CA THR A 308 -1.17 -17.41 -13.22
C THR A 308 -2.23 -17.64 -12.15
N TRP A 309 -1.89 -18.35 -11.07
CA TRP A 309 -2.82 -18.53 -9.97
C TRP A 309 -2.98 -17.23 -9.20
N LEU A 310 -1.90 -16.50 -8.90
CA LEU A 310 -1.98 -15.19 -8.24
C LEU A 310 -2.65 -14.12 -9.11
N LEU A 311 -2.46 -14.17 -10.44
CA LEU A 311 -3.05 -13.23 -11.39
C LEU A 311 -4.42 -13.69 -11.94
N LYS A 312 -5.04 -14.71 -11.34
CA LYS A 312 -6.33 -15.24 -11.78
C LYS A 312 -7.40 -14.15 -11.87
N ASP A 313 -7.48 -13.28 -10.86
CA ASP A 313 -8.47 -12.21 -10.83
C ASP A 313 -8.12 -11.06 -11.79
N SER A 314 -6.84 -10.91 -12.14
CA SER A 314 -6.35 -9.93 -13.11
C SER A 314 -6.64 -10.33 -14.57
N LEU A 315 -6.75 -11.63 -14.87
CA LEU A 315 -6.93 -12.11 -16.24
C LEU A 315 -8.28 -12.81 -16.38
N GLY A 316 -9.29 -12.12 -16.90
CA GLY A 316 -10.66 -12.62 -17.05
C GLY A 316 -11.51 -12.51 -15.78
N GLY A 317 -11.05 -11.81 -14.74
CA GLY A 317 -11.70 -11.70 -13.44
C GLY A 317 -12.13 -10.28 -13.04
N ASN A 318 -12.21 -10.05 -11.73
CA ASN A 318 -12.59 -8.77 -11.12
C ASN A 318 -11.36 -7.85 -10.98
N SER A 319 -10.91 -7.27 -12.09
CA SER A 319 -9.81 -6.30 -12.12
C SER A 319 -9.80 -5.49 -13.41
N LYS A 320 -9.48 -4.19 -13.33
CA LYS A 320 -9.09 -3.38 -14.50
C LYS A 320 -7.62 -3.63 -14.80
N THR A 321 -7.32 -4.28 -15.92
CA THR A 321 -5.96 -4.80 -16.20
C THR A 321 -5.33 -4.12 -17.40
N ILE A 322 -4.09 -3.70 -17.22
CA ILE A 322 -3.23 -3.05 -18.22
C ILE A 322 -2.02 -3.94 -18.45
N MET A 323 -1.87 -4.40 -19.70
CA MET A 323 -0.66 -5.09 -20.15
C MET A 323 0.26 -4.08 -20.84
N ILE A 324 1.52 -4.01 -20.41
CA ILE A 324 2.55 -3.21 -21.07
C ILE A 324 3.52 -4.13 -21.80
N ALA A 325 3.35 -4.22 -23.12
CA ALA A 325 4.27 -4.93 -23.99
C ALA A 325 5.50 -4.05 -24.30
N THR A 326 6.65 -4.44 -23.73
CA THR A 326 7.94 -3.79 -23.95
C THR A 326 8.73 -4.56 -25.01
N ILE A 327 9.31 -3.86 -25.98
CA ILE A 327 9.98 -4.48 -27.13
C ILE A 327 11.33 -3.82 -27.42
N SER A 328 12.28 -4.61 -27.92
CA SER A 328 13.52 -4.07 -28.50
C SER A 328 13.27 -3.67 -29.95
N PRO A 329 13.78 -2.50 -30.40
CA PRO A 329 13.68 -2.09 -31.79
C PRO A 329 14.77 -2.69 -32.69
N ALA A 330 15.70 -3.49 -32.15
CA ALA A 330 16.84 -4.03 -32.88
C ALA A 330 16.46 -5.25 -33.74
N ASP A 331 17.00 -5.33 -34.95
CA ASP A 331 16.74 -6.40 -35.93
C ASP A 331 17.14 -7.79 -35.45
N VAL A 332 18.23 -7.87 -34.68
CA VAL A 332 18.69 -9.11 -34.03
C VAL A 332 17.63 -9.73 -33.10
N ASN A 333 16.70 -8.93 -32.59
CA ASN A 333 15.63 -9.34 -31.69
C ASN A 333 14.27 -9.56 -32.41
N TYR A 334 14.23 -9.53 -33.74
CA TYR A 334 12.98 -9.61 -34.52
C TYR A 334 12.03 -10.72 -34.06
N GLY A 335 12.55 -11.92 -33.78
CA GLY A 335 11.74 -13.08 -33.38
C GLY A 335 11.01 -12.89 -32.04
N GLU A 336 11.71 -12.36 -31.04
CA GLU A 336 11.18 -12.11 -29.69
C GLU A 336 10.23 -10.89 -29.69
N THR A 337 10.60 -9.84 -30.42
CA THR A 337 9.75 -8.65 -30.63
C THR A 337 8.43 -9.03 -31.32
N LEU A 338 8.48 -9.82 -32.40
CA LEU A 338 7.27 -10.30 -33.08
C LEU A 338 6.40 -11.18 -32.17
N SER A 339 7.02 -12.03 -31.35
CA SER A 339 6.31 -12.89 -30.40
C SER A 339 5.59 -12.06 -29.34
N THR A 340 6.25 -11.04 -28.80
CA THR A 340 5.67 -10.09 -27.84
C THR A 340 4.50 -9.30 -28.44
N LEU A 341 4.62 -8.81 -29.67
CA LEU A 341 3.54 -8.10 -30.38
C LEU A 341 2.30 -9.00 -30.57
N ARG A 342 2.50 -10.24 -31.04
CA ARG A 342 1.41 -11.21 -31.19
C ARG A 342 0.74 -11.53 -29.86
N TYR A 343 1.52 -11.66 -28.81
CA TYR A 343 1.04 -11.94 -27.46
C TYR A 343 0.15 -10.80 -26.95
N ALA A 344 0.61 -9.56 -27.06
CA ALA A 344 -0.15 -8.37 -26.69
C ALA A 344 -1.45 -8.24 -27.49
N ASN A 345 -1.41 -8.55 -28.79
CA ASN A 345 -2.58 -8.50 -29.64
C ASN A 345 -3.67 -9.51 -29.22
N ARG A 346 -3.27 -10.70 -28.74
CA ARG A 346 -4.21 -11.66 -28.14
C ARG A 346 -4.76 -11.19 -26.80
N ALA A 347 -3.89 -10.67 -25.94
CA ALA A 347 -4.28 -10.19 -24.60
C ALA A 347 -5.36 -9.11 -24.65
N LYS A 348 -5.32 -8.24 -25.67
CA LYS A 348 -6.35 -7.22 -25.92
C LYS A 348 -7.78 -7.77 -26.05
N ASN A 349 -7.94 -9.04 -26.45
CA ASN A 349 -9.26 -9.66 -26.61
C ASN A 349 -9.83 -10.21 -25.31
N ILE A 350 -9.09 -10.19 -24.20
CA ILE A 350 -9.58 -10.66 -22.90
C ILE A 350 -10.55 -9.63 -22.33
N ILE A 351 -11.74 -10.09 -21.93
CA ILE A 351 -12.77 -9.25 -21.33
C ILE A 351 -12.82 -9.53 -19.83
N ASN A 352 -12.34 -8.59 -19.03
CA ASN A 352 -12.49 -8.62 -17.58
C ASN A 352 -13.88 -8.11 -17.16
N LYS A 353 -14.30 -8.46 -15.93
CA LYS A 353 -15.56 -8.00 -15.32
C LYS A 353 -15.26 -7.29 -13.99
N PRO A 354 -14.64 -6.11 -14.03
CA PRO A 354 -14.34 -5.35 -12.82
C PRO A 354 -15.63 -4.91 -12.11
N THR A 355 -15.66 -5.06 -10.80
CA THR A 355 -16.76 -4.64 -9.93
C THR A 355 -16.20 -3.81 -8.77
N ILE A 356 -17.00 -2.87 -8.26
CA ILE A 356 -16.64 -2.10 -7.06
C ILE A 356 -16.64 -3.05 -5.87
N ASN A 357 -15.52 -3.09 -5.16
CA ASN A 357 -15.32 -3.95 -3.99
C ASN A 357 -15.74 -3.19 -2.75
N GLU A 358 -17.02 -3.28 -2.43
CA GLU A 358 -17.63 -2.61 -1.29
C GLU A 358 -17.75 -3.57 -0.09
N ASP A 359 -17.66 -3.03 1.12
CA ASP A 359 -17.91 -3.79 2.34
C ASP A 359 -19.32 -4.42 2.31
N ALA A 360 -19.43 -5.66 2.81
CA ALA A 360 -20.69 -6.41 2.73
C ALA A 360 -21.82 -5.76 3.54
N ASN A 361 -21.51 -5.15 4.69
CA ASN A 361 -22.49 -4.45 5.50
C ASN A 361 -22.91 -3.14 4.82
N VAL A 362 -21.95 -2.41 4.24
CA VAL A 362 -22.25 -1.19 3.46
C VAL A 362 -23.14 -1.50 2.26
N LYS A 363 -22.83 -2.55 1.50
CA LYS A 363 -23.65 -3.01 0.38
C LYS A 363 -25.07 -3.36 0.85
N LEU A 364 -25.20 -4.06 1.97
CA LEU A 364 -26.50 -4.42 2.56
C LEU A 364 -27.28 -3.18 3.00
N ILE A 365 -26.62 -2.20 3.64
CA ILE A 365 -27.24 -0.91 3.99
C ILE A 365 -27.81 -0.22 2.75
N ARG A 366 -27.06 -0.19 1.64
CA ARG A 366 -27.53 0.40 0.38
C ARG A 366 -28.75 -0.34 -0.19
N GLU A 367 -28.71 -1.67 -0.23
CA GLU A 367 -29.81 -2.50 -0.72
C GLU A 367 -31.08 -2.32 0.14
N LEU A 368 -30.93 -2.32 1.47
CA LEU A 368 -32.05 -2.11 2.40
C LEU A 368 -32.63 -0.69 2.27
N ARG A 369 -31.80 0.35 2.13
CA ARG A 369 -32.28 1.72 1.91
C ARG A 369 -33.04 1.87 0.58
N ALA A 370 -32.57 1.22 -0.48
CA ALA A 370 -33.28 1.19 -1.76
C ALA A 370 -34.65 0.48 -1.64
N GLU A 371 -34.70 -0.63 -0.90
CA GLU A 371 -35.95 -1.34 -0.63
C GLU A 371 -36.91 -0.52 0.25
N ILE A 372 -36.41 0.17 1.28
CA ILE A 372 -37.18 1.11 2.10
C ILE A 372 -37.82 2.20 1.23
N ALA A 373 -37.05 2.81 0.33
CA ALA A 373 -37.56 3.84 -0.59
C ALA A 373 -38.65 3.27 -1.52
N ARG A 374 -38.48 2.04 -2.01
CA ARG A 374 -39.46 1.35 -2.84
C ARG A 374 -40.75 1.06 -2.06
N LEU A 375 -40.64 0.51 -0.85
CA LEU A 375 -41.77 0.19 0.02
C LEU A 375 -42.54 1.45 0.42
N LYS A 376 -41.85 2.53 0.83
CA LYS A 376 -42.48 3.84 1.12
C LYS A 376 -43.27 4.38 -0.07
N THR A 377 -42.72 4.25 -1.28
CA THR A 377 -43.40 4.67 -2.51
C THR A 377 -44.67 3.86 -2.76
N LEU A 378 -44.62 2.53 -2.58
CA LEU A 378 -45.77 1.65 -2.75
C LEU A 378 -46.86 1.90 -1.70
N LEU A 379 -46.48 2.13 -0.43
CA LEU A 379 -47.43 2.48 0.64
C LEU A 379 -48.08 3.84 0.37
N ALA A 380 -47.31 4.84 -0.08
CA ALA A 380 -47.86 6.14 -0.46
C ALA A 380 -48.86 6.04 -1.63
N GLN A 381 -48.61 5.17 -2.61
CA GLN A 381 -49.56 4.89 -3.70
C GLN A 381 -50.78 4.10 -3.22
N GLY A 382 -50.60 3.11 -2.33
CA GLY A 382 -51.68 2.34 -1.71
C GLY A 382 -52.63 3.20 -0.86
N ASN A 383 -52.10 4.23 -0.20
CA ASN A 383 -52.89 5.21 0.55
C ASN A 383 -53.86 6.02 -0.32
N GLN A 384 -53.55 6.23 -1.60
CA GLN A 384 -54.47 6.90 -2.53
C GLN A 384 -55.66 6.00 -2.93
N ILE A 385 -55.55 4.69 -2.73
CA ILE A 385 -56.54 3.67 -3.13
C ILE A 385 -57.36 3.16 -1.91
N ALA A 386 -57.17 3.74 -0.72
CA ALA A 386 -57.86 3.36 0.52
C ALA A 386 -57.75 1.86 0.89
N LEU A 387 -56.58 1.26 0.65
CA LEU A 387 -56.27 -0.15 0.97
C LEU A 387 -55.60 -0.34 2.34
N LEU A 388 -55.72 0.64 3.24
CA LEU A 388 -54.99 0.75 4.51
C LEU A 388 -55.12 -0.48 5.44
N ASP A 389 -56.26 -1.17 5.41
CA ASP A 389 -56.52 -2.35 6.27
C ASP A 389 -56.32 -3.69 5.54
N SER A 390 -55.71 -3.68 4.36
CA SER A 390 -55.39 -4.93 3.66
C SER A 390 -54.24 -5.66 4.39
N PRO A 391 -54.32 -7.00 4.58
CA PRO A 391 -53.23 -7.81 5.13
C PRO A 391 -51.89 -7.58 4.41
N THR A 392 -51.95 -7.22 3.14
CA THR A 392 -50.79 -6.90 2.31
C THR A 392 -50.12 -5.59 2.72
N ALA A 393 -50.89 -4.56 3.09
CA ALA A 393 -50.36 -3.26 3.53
C ALA A 393 -49.68 -3.38 4.90
N LEU A 394 -50.30 -4.09 5.83
CA LEU A 394 -49.73 -4.37 7.15
C LEU A 394 -48.41 -5.15 7.05
N SER A 395 -48.34 -6.18 6.20
CA SER A 395 -47.10 -6.93 5.96
C SER A 395 -45.99 -6.07 5.32
N MET A 396 -46.35 -5.13 4.45
CA MET A 396 -45.38 -4.18 3.86
C MET A 396 -44.86 -3.19 4.91
N GLU A 397 -45.71 -2.72 5.82
CA GLU A 397 -45.35 -1.82 6.93
C GLU A 397 -44.42 -2.51 7.93
N GLU A 398 -44.72 -3.76 8.33
CA GLU A 398 -43.84 -4.56 9.19
C GLU A 398 -42.45 -4.75 8.56
N LYS A 399 -42.42 -5.08 7.26
CA LYS A 399 -41.16 -5.25 6.52
C LYS A 399 -40.39 -3.93 6.38
N LEU A 400 -41.09 -2.81 6.23
CA LEU A 400 -40.51 -1.48 6.23
C LEU A 400 -39.83 -1.18 7.57
N GLN A 401 -40.53 -1.35 8.69
CA GLN A 401 -39.99 -1.13 10.03
C GLN A 401 -38.80 -2.04 10.33
N GLN A 402 -38.89 -3.32 9.95
CA GLN A 402 -37.79 -4.28 10.11
C GLN A 402 -36.54 -3.86 9.32
N ASN A 403 -36.72 -3.41 8.07
CA ASN A 403 -35.61 -2.92 7.25
C ASN A 403 -35.00 -1.63 7.83
N GLU A 404 -35.82 -0.70 8.32
CA GLU A 404 -35.36 0.54 8.94
C GLU A 404 -34.53 0.27 10.20
N ALA A 405 -35.02 -0.60 11.10
CA ALA A 405 -34.28 -1.01 12.29
C ALA A 405 -32.93 -1.65 11.94
N ARG A 406 -32.91 -2.52 10.93
CA ARG A 406 -31.68 -3.19 10.47
C ARG A 406 -30.68 -2.21 9.85
N VAL A 407 -31.15 -1.21 9.10
CA VAL A 407 -30.28 -0.14 8.56
C VAL A 407 -29.67 0.68 9.70
N GLN A 408 -30.45 1.03 10.72
CA GLN A 408 -29.95 1.79 11.88
C GLN A 408 -28.88 1.01 12.64
N GLU A 409 -29.11 -0.28 12.91
CA GLU A 409 -28.16 -1.16 13.59
C GLU A 409 -26.84 -1.27 12.80
N LEU A 410 -26.91 -1.63 11.52
CA LEU A 410 -25.72 -1.78 10.67
C LEU A 410 -24.96 -0.47 10.50
N THR A 411 -25.67 0.67 10.40
CA THR A 411 -25.03 1.99 10.29
C THR A 411 -24.30 2.33 11.59
N LYS A 412 -24.89 2.03 12.75
CA LYS A 412 -24.26 2.25 14.06
C LYS A 412 -23.02 1.37 14.24
N GLU A 413 -23.11 0.09 13.93
CA GLU A 413 -21.97 -0.83 13.96
C GLU A 413 -20.82 -0.36 13.08
N TRP A 414 -21.13 0.03 11.84
CA TRP A 414 -20.14 0.55 10.91
C TRP A 414 -19.49 1.83 11.43
N THR A 415 -20.29 2.77 11.97
CA THR A 415 -19.79 4.03 12.53
C THR A 415 -18.86 3.78 13.73
N ASN A 416 -19.17 2.82 14.58
CA ASN A 416 -18.32 2.45 15.70
C ASN A 416 -16.98 1.87 15.21
N LYS A 417 -17.03 0.88 14.30
CA LYS A 417 -15.83 0.28 13.68
C LYS A 417 -14.97 1.34 12.97
N TRP A 418 -15.62 2.29 12.30
CA TRP A 418 -14.99 3.41 11.64
C TRP A 418 -14.22 4.29 12.61
N ASN A 419 -14.88 4.73 13.68
CA ASN A 419 -14.28 5.58 14.71
C ASN A 419 -13.12 4.87 15.42
N GLU A 420 -13.27 3.58 15.71
CA GLU A 420 -12.21 2.75 16.27
C GLU A 420 -11.01 2.66 15.32
N THR A 421 -11.25 2.37 14.04
CA THR A 421 -10.20 2.31 13.01
C THR A 421 -9.49 3.67 12.84
N GLN A 422 -10.25 4.77 12.92
CA GLN A 422 -9.70 6.13 12.90
C GLN A 422 -8.87 6.45 14.12
N ASN A 423 -9.31 6.03 15.31
CA ASN A 423 -8.55 6.20 16.53
C ASN A 423 -7.26 5.39 16.47
N ILE A 424 -7.28 4.15 16.00
CA ILE A 424 -6.08 3.32 15.80
C ILE A 424 -5.12 3.98 14.80
N LEU A 425 -5.63 4.47 13.66
CA LEU A 425 -4.79 5.14 12.65
C LEU A 425 -4.20 6.46 13.17
N LYS A 426 -4.95 7.21 13.98
CA LYS A 426 -4.46 8.42 14.67
C LYS A 426 -3.46 8.09 15.78
N GLU A 427 -3.66 6.99 16.51
CA GLU A 427 -2.79 6.51 17.60
C GLU A 427 -1.48 5.89 17.09
N GLN A 428 -1.46 5.41 15.84
CA GLN A 428 -0.25 4.98 15.13
C GLN A 428 0.61 6.16 14.61
N THR A 429 0.57 7.32 15.26
CA THR A 429 1.53 8.44 15.09
C THR A 429 2.90 8.18 15.75
N LEU A 430 3.15 6.93 16.17
CA LEU A 430 4.45 6.47 16.67
C LEU A 430 5.25 5.86 15.52
N ALA A 431 6.09 6.67 14.86
CA ALA A 431 7.07 6.14 13.93
C ALA A 431 8.31 5.69 14.72
N LEU A 432 8.58 4.38 14.75
CA LEU A 432 9.83 3.86 15.30
C LEU A 432 10.89 3.89 14.19
N ARG A 433 11.78 4.90 14.21
CA ARG A 433 12.94 4.96 13.31
C ARG A 433 14.16 4.34 13.96
N LYS A 434 14.94 3.57 13.21
CA LYS A 434 16.15 2.91 13.73
C LYS A 434 17.39 3.74 13.41
N GLU A 435 18.11 4.19 14.44
CA GLU A 435 19.43 4.82 14.32
C GLU A 435 20.51 3.91 14.91
N GLY A 436 21.25 3.21 14.05
CA GLY A 436 22.32 2.29 14.47
C GLY A 436 21.80 1.07 15.23
N ILE A 437 22.22 0.91 16.49
CA ILE A 437 21.76 -0.17 17.40
C ILE A 437 20.50 0.27 18.17
N GLY A 438 20.21 1.57 18.23
CA GLY A 438 19.08 2.15 18.96
C GLY A 438 17.78 2.23 18.14
N VAL A 439 16.66 2.33 18.86
CA VAL A 439 15.34 2.65 18.30
C VAL A 439 14.98 4.05 18.78
N VAL A 440 14.69 4.93 17.83
CA VAL A 440 14.20 6.30 18.03
C VAL A 440 12.69 6.29 17.84
N LEU A 441 12.00 6.93 18.76
CA LEU A 441 10.56 7.04 18.76
C LEU A 441 10.21 8.47 18.31
N ASP A 442 9.63 8.60 17.12
CA ASP A 442 9.17 9.85 16.55
C ASP A 442 7.67 10.00 16.80
N SER A 443 7.34 10.93 17.68
CA SER A 443 5.97 11.42 17.90
C SER A 443 5.90 12.88 17.47
N GLU A 444 4.76 13.29 16.90
CA GLU A 444 4.51 14.68 16.51
C GLU A 444 3.83 15.49 17.62
N LEU A 445 3.21 14.81 18.60
CA LEU A 445 2.45 15.42 19.69
C LEU A 445 3.29 15.56 20.97
N PRO A 446 2.99 16.54 21.84
CA PRO A 446 3.51 16.55 23.19
C PRO A 446 3.15 15.25 23.93
N HIS A 447 4.10 14.66 24.63
CA HIS A 447 3.90 13.37 25.30
C HIS A 447 4.75 13.21 26.55
N LEU A 448 4.28 12.33 27.44
CA LEU A 448 5.00 11.86 28.62
C LEU A 448 5.61 10.49 28.33
N ILE A 449 6.88 10.30 28.68
CA ILE A 449 7.54 8.99 28.68
C ILE A 449 7.70 8.56 30.14
N GLY A 450 7.09 7.43 30.51
CA GLY A 450 7.26 6.84 31.84
C GLY A 450 8.70 6.39 32.06
N ILE A 451 9.28 6.79 33.18
CA ILE A 451 10.55 6.28 33.68
C ILE A 451 10.20 5.38 34.86
N ASP A 452 10.13 4.07 34.60
CA ASP A 452 9.74 3.06 35.57
C ASP A 452 10.94 2.71 36.48
N ASP A 453 10.71 2.66 37.79
CA ASP A 453 11.67 2.20 38.80
C ASP A 453 11.49 0.69 39.13
N ASP A 454 10.47 0.03 38.58
CA ASP A 454 10.26 -1.41 38.73
C ASP A 454 11.27 -2.21 37.89
N LEU A 455 12.18 -2.90 38.58
CA LEU A 455 13.19 -3.80 38.01
C LEU A 455 12.59 -4.95 37.16
N LEU A 456 11.30 -5.24 37.30
CA LEU A 456 10.59 -6.28 36.56
C LEU A 456 9.87 -5.75 35.31
N SER A 457 9.77 -4.43 35.14
CA SER A 457 9.12 -3.79 34.00
C SER A 457 10.09 -3.69 32.82
N THR A 458 9.74 -4.32 31.69
CA THR A 458 10.58 -4.33 30.47
C THR A 458 10.09 -3.39 29.37
N GLY A 459 9.00 -2.66 29.61
CA GLY A 459 8.32 -1.82 28.63
C GLY A 459 8.64 -0.33 28.80
N ILE A 460 8.56 0.44 27.72
CA ILE A 460 8.53 1.91 27.77
C ILE A 460 7.08 2.33 27.56
N ILE A 461 6.51 3.07 28.52
CA ILE A 461 5.13 3.58 28.44
C ILE A 461 5.16 5.04 27.96
N LEU A 462 4.26 5.39 27.05
CA LEU A 462 4.13 6.75 26.52
C LEU A 462 2.67 7.20 26.53
N TYR A 463 2.43 8.41 27.03
CA TYR A 463 1.11 9.04 27.06
C TYR A 463 1.11 10.30 26.18
N HIS A 464 0.28 10.34 25.14
CA HIS A 464 0.10 11.53 24.32
C HIS A 464 -0.82 12.54 25.02
N LEU A 465 -0.40 13.81 25.05
CA LEU A 465 -1.20 14.91 25.57
C LEU A 465 -1.89 15.60 24.39
N LYS A 466 -3.13 15.18 24.11
CA LYS A 466 -3.97 15.76 23.05
C LYS A 466 -4.44 17.17 23.44
N GLU A 467 -4.95 17.95 22.48
CA GLU A 467 -5.53 19.26 22.76
C GLU A 467 -6.69 19.13 23.76
N GLY A 468 -6.75 20.02 24.75
CA GLY A 468 -7.72 19.96 25.86
C GLY A 468 -7.08 19.55 27.19
N GLN A 469 -7.88 18.94 28.08
CA GLN A 469 -7.46 18.54 29.41
C GLN A 469 -7.29 17.03 29.50
N THR A 470 -6.21 16.57 30.11
CA THR A 470 -5.93 15.16 30.41
C THR A 470 -5.89 14.99 31.93
N TYR A 471 -6.82 14.21 32.47
CA TYR A 471 -6.99 13.95 33.90
C TYR A 471 -6.11 12.78 34.36
N VAL A 472 -5.44 12.94 35.49
CA VAL A 472 -4.49 11.96 36.02
C VAL A 472 -4.80 11.67 37.49
N GLY A 473 -4.90 10.40 37.83
CA GLY A 473 -5.32 9.97 39.16
C GLY A 473 -5.31 8.45 39.33
N ARG A 474 -6.00 7.96 40.36
CA ARG A 474 -6.20 6.52 40.60
C ARG A 474 -7.52 6.05 40.01
N GLU A 475 -7.66 4.73 39.89
CA GLU A 475 -8.88 4.09 39.39
C GLU A 475 -10.10 4.31 40.31
N ASP A 476 -9.88 4.63 41.59
CA ASP A 476 -10.93 4.88 42.59
C ASP A 476 -11.49 6.32 42.59
N ALA A 477 -11.12 7.12 41.59
CA ALA A 477 -11.57 8.50 41.43
C ALA A 477 -13.08 8.61 41.13
N SER A 478 -13.70 9.70 41.58
CA SER A 478 -15.08 10.03 41.23
C SER A 478 -15.25 10.43 39.76
N THR A 479 -14.22 11.04 39.18
CA THR A 479 -14.15 11.40 37.76
C THR A 479 -13.30 10.40 37.00
N GLU A 480 -13.66 10.12 35.74
CA GLU A 480 -12.88 9.25 34.87
C GLU A 480 -11.49 9.86 34.63
N GLN A 481 -10.43 9.07 34.87
CA GLN A 481 -9.05 9.51 34.69
C GLN A 481 -8.53 9.00 33.34
N ASP A 482 -7.95 9.89 32.53
CA ASP A 482 -7.33 9.54 31.25
C ASP A 482 -6.02 8.78 31.45
N ILE A 483 -5.25 9.12 32.49
CA ILE A 483 -4.05 8.42 32.92
C ILE A 483 -4.26 7.89 34.32
N VAL A 484 -4.49 6.58 34.42
CA VAL A 484 -4.60 5.88 35.70
C VAL A 484 -3.21 5.44 36.16
N LEU A 485 -2.82 5.91 37.35
CA LEU A 485 -1.54 5.61 37.97
C LEU A 485 -1.73 4.92 39.32
N HIS A 486 -0.69 4.22 39.77
CA HIS A 486 -0.64 3.59 41.08
C HIS A 486 0.67 3.99 41.78
N GLY A 487 0.66 4.09 43.10
CA GLY A 487 1.85 4.54 43.81
C GLY A 487 1.59 5.15 45.17
N LEU A 488 2.67 5.35 45.91
CA LEU A 488 2.65 6.05 47.19
C LEU A 488 2.42 7.56 46.97
N ASP A 489 1.65 8.16 47.87
CA ASP A 489 1.28 9.59 47.88
C ASP A 489 0.62 10.07 46.57
N LEU A 490 -0.09 9.16 45.90
CA LEU A 490 -0.92 9.46 44.74
C LEU A 490 -2.39 9.58 45.17
N GLU A 491 -3.00 10.71 44.81
CA GLU A 491 -4.40 11.03 45.12
C GLU A 491 -5.35 10.41 44.08
N SER A 492 -6.62 10.22 44.47
CA SER A 492 -7.65 9.71 43.55
C SER A 492 -7.79 10.62 42.32
N GLU A 493 -7.85 11.94 42.52
CA GLU A 493 -7.78 12.94 41.44
C GLU A 493 -6.51 13.77 41.67
N HIS A 494 -5.44 13.49 40.92
CA HIS A 494 -4.10 13.97 41.27
C HIS A 494 -3.70 15.26 40.54
N CYS A 495 -3.77 15.30 39.22
CA CYS A 495 -3.41 16.48 38.45
C CYS A 495 -4.08 16.50 37.08
N ILE A 496 -4.03 17.65 36.42
CA ILE A 496 -4.52 17.85 35.05
C ILE A 496 -3.36 18.34 34.20
N PHE A 497 -3.14 17.71 33.05
CA PHE A 497 -2.33 18.28 31.98
C PHE A 497 -3.25 19.01 31.00
N GLU A 498 -3.10 20.32 30.90
CA GLU A 498 -3.86 21.14 29.96
C GLU A 498 -2.98 21.50 28.76
N ASN A 499 -3.42 21.13 27.56
CA ASN A 499 -2.75 21.44 26.30
C ASN A 499 -3.61 22.40 25.47
N VAL A 500 -3.12 23.63 25.30
CA VAL A 500 -3.78 24.67 24.50
C VAL A 500 -2.81 25.19 23.45
N GLY A 501 -3.16 25.00 22.17
CA GLY A 501 -2.34 25.42 21.03
C GLY A 501 -0.96 24.74 21.01
N GLY A 502 -0.83 23.54 21.58
CA GLY A 502 0.42 22.82 21.74
C GLY A 502 1.26 23.22 22.97
N THR A 503 0.82 24.20 23.77
CA THR A 503 1.49 24.56 25.03
C THR A 503 0.88 23.75 26.16
N VAL A 504 1.71 22.96 26.85
CA VAL A 504 1.26 22.06 27.92
C VAL A 504 1.55 22.67 29.29
N THR A 505 0.53 22.66 30.15
CA THR A 505 0.59 23.16 31.53
C THR A 505 0.16 22.03 32.47
N LEU A 506 0.96 21.78 33.51
CA LEU A 506 0.62 20.86 34.59
C LEU A 506 -0.08 21.62 35.72
N ILE A 507 -1.27 21.16 36.10
CA ILE A 507 -2.13 21.77 37.12
C ILE A 507 -2.31 20.75 38.26
N PRO A 508 -1.63 20.93 39.40
CA PRO A 508 -1.84 20.08 40.58
C PRO A 508 -3.25 20.26 41.16
N LEU A 509 -3.90 19.17 41.55
CA LEU A 509 -5.16 19.22 42.29
C LEU A 509 -4.91 19.30 43.81
N SER A 510 -5.95 19.64 44.57
CA SER A 510 -5.81 19.94 46.00
C SER A 510 -5.31 18.72 46.79
N GLY A 511 -4.15 18.87 47.44
CA GLY A 511 -3.52 17.80 48.23
C GLY A 511 -2.48 16.97 47.47
N SER A 512 -2.37 17.15 46.16
CA SER A 512 -1.51 16.35 45.29
C SER A 512 -0.04 16.75 45.36
N GLN A 513 0.85 15.76 45.51
CA GLN A 513 2.30 15.96 45.39
C GLN A 513 2.74 15.88 43.92
N CYS A 514 2.91 17.04 43.29
CA CYS A 514 3.48 17.16 41.95
C CYS A 514 4.82 17.90 42.02
N SER A 515 5.82 17.43 41.26
CA SER A 515 7.07 18.18 41.08
C SER A 515 7.52 18.20 39.63
N VAL A 516 8.16 19.31 39.23
CA VAL A 516 8.74 19.52 37.90
C VAL A 516 10.21 19.89 38.07
N ASN A 517 11.09 19.12 37.43
CA ASN A 517 12.55 19.21 37.55
C ASN A 517 13.04 19.18 39.02
N GLY A 518 12.40 18.37 39.86
CA GLY A 518 12.72 18.23 41.28
C GLY A 518 12.18 19.34 42.18
N ILE A 519 11.46 20.33 41.64
CA ILE A 519 10.83 21.41 42.40
C ILE A 519 9.35 21.08 42.58
N GLN A 520 8.89 21.02 43.83
CA GLN A 520 7.47 20.83 44.13
C GLN A 520 6.65 22.03 43.65
N ILE A 521 5.55 21.75 42.95
CA ILE A 521 4.66 22.77 42.41
C ILE A 521 3.30 22.70 43.10
N MET A 522 2.74 23.88 43.40
CA MET A 522 1.41 24.03 44.02
C MET A 522 0.43 24.79 43.10
N GLU A 523 0.94 25.34 42.00
CA GLU A 523 0.18 26.14 41.04
C GLU A 523 0.41 25.63 39.62
N ALA A 524 -0.45 26.05 38.69
CA ALA A 524 -0.35 25.71 37.29
C ALA A 524 1.03 26.09 36.72
N THR A 525 1.76 25.11 36.21
CA THR A 525 3.16 25.24 35.80
C THR A 525 3.33 24.81 34.33
N HIS A 526 3.86 25.71 33.51
CA HIS A 526 4.17 25.40 32.11
C HIS A 526 5.30 24.38 31.98
N LEU A 527 5.14 23.42 31.07
CA LEU A 527 6.13 22.38 30.80
C LEU A 527 6.92 22.70 29.54
N ASN A 528 8.25 22.64 29.65
CA ASN A 528 9.16 22.82 28.52
C ASN A 528 9.75 21.47 28.09
N GLN A 529 10.18 21.38 26.83
CA GLN A 529 10.85 20.21 26.27
C GLN A 529 11.94 19.65 27.21
N GLY A 530 11.76 18.39 27.62
CA GLY A 530 12.73 17.66 28.44
C GLY A 530 12.50 17.77 29.94
N ALA A 531 11.43 18.43 30.41
CA ALA A 531 11.07 18.50 31.82
C ALA A 531 10.87 17.10 32.42
N VAL A 532 11.35 16.90 33.64
CA VAL A 532 11.14 15.68 34.43
C VAL A 532 10.01 15.96 35.43
N ILE A 533 8.99 15.12 35.45
CA ILE A 533 7.81 15.27 36.29
C ILE A 533 7.76 14.08 37.24
N LEU A 534 7.46 14.33 38.52
CA LEU A 534 7.18 13.27 39.49
C LEU A 534 5.80 13.53 40.09
N LEU A 535 4.93 12.52 39.99
CA LEU A 535 3.59 12.50 40.56
C LEU A 535 3.54 11.49 41.72
N GLY A 536 3.15 11.95 42.90
CA GLY A 536 3.35 11.21 44.15
C GLY A 536 4.83 10.96 44.41
N ARG A 537 5.20 9.73 44.83
CA ARG A 537 6.61 9.35 45.04
C ARG A 537 7.20 8.39 44.02
N THR A 538 6.37 7.80 43.17
CA THR A 538 6.77 6.64 42.36
C THR A 538 6.58 6.83 40.86
N ASN A 539 5.76 7.79 40.43
CA ASN A 539 5.41 7.94 39.02
C ASN A 539 6.23 9.06 38.37
N MET A 540 7.38 8.70 37.80
CA MET A 540 8.28 9.63 37.15
C MET A 540 8.07 9.63 35.62
N PHE A 541 8.00 10.82 35.03
CA PHE A 541 7.81 11.02 33.61
C PHE A 541 8.82 12.00 33.05
N ARG A 542 9.22 11.79 31.80
CA ARG A 542 9.88 12.81 30.99
C ARG A 542 8.90 13.40 29.99
N PHE A 543 8.71 14.71 30.04
CA PHE A 543 7.91 15.43 29.06
C PHE A 543 8.73 15.77 27.81
N ASN A 544 8.16 15.45 26.65
CA ASN A 544 8.71 15.77 25.35
C ASN A 544 7.71 16.58 24.53
N HIS A 545 8.18 17.68 23.95
CA HIS A 545 7.49 18.54 23.01
C HIS A 545 8.26 18.62 21.67
N PRO A 546 7.90 17.78 20.67
CA PRO A 546 8.62 17.64 19.41
C PRO A 546 8.83 18.96 18.62
N LYS A 547 7.82 19.83 18.58
CA LYS A 547 7.91 21.14 17.90
C LYS A 547 8.88 22.09 18.60
N GLU A 548 8.92 22.10 19.93
CA GLU A 548 9.89 22.88 20.69
C GLU A 548 11.31 22.31 20.52
N ALA A 549 11.45 20.99 20.54
CA ALA A 549 12.72 20.31 20.27
C ALA A 549 13.28 20.65 18.86
N ALA A 550 12.42 20.70 17.84
CA ALA A 550 12.81 21.12 16.49
C ALA A 550 13.33 22.57 16.46
N LYS A 551 12.59 23.51 17.09
CA LYS A 551 13.02 24.92 17.24
C LYS A 551 14.35 25.05 17.98
N LEU A 552 14.55 24.27 19.05
CA LEU A 552 15.82 24.25 19.81
C LEU A 552 16.98 23.69 18.97
N ARG A 553 16.75 22.66 18.16
CA ARG A 553 17.76 22.12 17.22
C ARG A 553 18.15 23.15 16.16
N GLU A 554 17.21 23.91 15.62
CA GLU A 554 17.48 25.00 14.67
C GLU A 554 18.29 26.14 15.32
N LYS A 555 17.90 26.57 16.53
CA LYS A 555 18.65 27.57 17.31
C LYS A 555 20.09 27.12 17.63
N ARG A 556 20.30 25.82 17.83
CA ARG A 556 21.64 25.24 18.05
C ARG A 556 22.47 25.22 16.75
N LYS A 557 21.85 24.93 15.60
CA LYS A 557 22.50 24.98 14.29
C LYS A 557 22.85 26.41 13.84
N SER A 558 22.07 27.41 14.25
CA SER A 558 22.32 28.83 13.95
C SER A 558 23.27 29.53 14.94
N GLY A 559 23.84 28.81 15.91
CA GLY A 559 24.81 29.36 16.87
C GLY A 559 24.22 30.28 17.94
N LEU A 560 22.89 30.39 18.02
CA LEU A 560 22.17 31.25 18.98
C LEU A 560 22.00 30.61 20.37
N LEU A 561 22.43 29.36 20.56
CA LEU A 561 22.49 28.67 21.85
C LEU A 561 23.95 28.35 22.18
N SER A 562 24.49 28.93 23.27
CA SER A 562 25.80 28.56 23.79
C SER A 562 25.73 27.17 24.45
N SER A 563 26.79 26.37 24.32
CA SER A 563 26.87 25.01 24.88
C SER A 563 26.77 24.94 26.42
N PHE A 564 26.68 26.09 27.10
CA PHE A 564 26.65 26.23 28.55
C PHE A 564 25.26 26.62 29.11
N SER A 565 24.25 26.85 28.27
CA SER A 565 22.92 27.33 28.74
C SER A 565 21.86 26.25 28.96
N LEU A 566 22.22 24.96 28.85
CA LEU A 566 21.36 23.84 29.25
C LEU A 566 22.05 23.19 30.44
N SER A 567 21.57 23.46 31.66
CA SER A 567 22.15 22.96 32.89
C SER A 567 22.11 21.43 32.95
N MET A 568 23.19 20.79 32.51
CA MET A 568 23.63 19.51 33.06
C MET A 568 24.15 19.65 34.51
N THR A 569 24.06 20.84 35.11
CA THR A 569 24.41 21.07 36.51
C THR A 569 23.34 20.63 37.50
N ASP A 570 22.09 20.40 37.08
CA ASP A 570 21.01 20.01 38.01
C ASP A 570 20.88 18.48 38.21
N LEU A 571 21.46 17.65 37.32
CA LEU A 571 21.60 16.22 37.59
C LEU A 571 22.74 15.91 38.58
N SER A 572 23.81 16.72 38.56
CA SER A 572 24.98 16.49 39.42
C SER A 572 24.74 16.78 40.91
N LYS A 573 23.75 17.62 41.24
CA LYS A 573 23.39 17.91 42.64
C LYS A 573 22.35 16.95 43.23
N SER A 574 21.68 16.14 42.41
CA SER A 574 20.71 15.15 42.88
C SER A 574 21.38 13.80 43.25
N CYS A 575 22.54 13.49 42.67
CA CYS A 575 23.32 12.30 43.01
C CYS A 575 23.92 12.31 44.43
N GLU A 576 24.11 13.50 45.04
CA GLU A 576 24.62 13.61 46.41
C GLU A 576 23.54 13.31 47.48
N ASN A 577 22.24 13.45 47.15
CA ASN A 577 21.16 13.13 48.10
C ASN A 577 20.66 11.68 48.00
N LEU A 578 20.88 10.99 46.86
CA LEU A 578 20.56 9.56 46.72
C LEU A 578 21.56 8.64 47.44
N SER A 579 22.76 9.11 47.75
CA SER A 579 23.79 8.35 48.48
C SER A 579 23.72 8.52 50.01
N ALA A 580 23.01 9.53 50.52
CA ALA A 580 22.87 9.77 51.96
C ALA A 580 21.74 8.97 52.63
N VAL A 581 20.74 8.50 51.87
CA VAL A 581 19.58 7.76 52.42
C VAL A 581 19.84 6.25 52.57
N MET A 582 20.88 5.71 51.93
CA MET A 582 21.23 4.27 52.03
C MET A 582 22.25 3.91 53.14
N LEU A 583 22.64 4.85 54.01
CA LEU A 583 23.64 4.60 55.06
C LEU A 583 23.17 4.74 56.52
N TYR A 584 21.88 4.91 56.78
CA TYR A 584 21.35 4.83 58.15
C TYR A 584 20.05 4.02 58.22
N ASN A 585 20.20 2.70 58.28
CA ASN A 585 19.43 1.89 59.23
C ASN A 585 20.16 0.56 59.49
N PRO A 586 20.85 0.40 60.63
CA PRO A 586 21.22 -0.90 61.14
C PRO A 586 20.09 -1.38 62.07
N GLY A 587 19.30 -2.36 61.61
CA GLY A 587 18.23 -2.96 62.42
C GLY A 587 16.99 -3.27 61.61
#